data_AF-X0SGM6-F1
#
_entry.id   AF-X0SGM6-F1
#
_cell.length_a   1.000
_cell.length_b   1.000
_cell.length_c   1.000
_cell.angle_alpha   90.00
_cell.angle_beta   90.00
_cell.angle_gamma   90.00
#
_symmetry.space_group_name_H-M   'P 1'
#
loop_
_entity.id
_entity.type
_entity.pdbx_description
1 polymer ?
#
loop_
_entity_poly.entity_id
_entity_poly.type
_entity_poly.pdbx_seq_one_letter_code
_entity_poly.pdbx_strand_id
1 'polypeptide(L)' 'RLSQDKDALQLLNFYKCYRAYVRGKVESFKLDDPYISEEEKTEVLAVAQRYFDLAESYI' A
#
# COMPACT_ATOMS: atom_id res chain seq x y z
N ARG A 1 1.40 28.97 10.67
CA ARG A 1 2.64 28.21 10.36
C ARG A 1 2.45 26.86 11.03
N LEU A 2 2.19 25.80 10.25
CA LEU A 2 2.08 24.44 10.80
C LEU A 2 3.37 24.14 11.57
N SER A 3 3.21 23.57 12.76
CA SER A 3 4.27 23.16 13.67
C SER A 3 5.51 22.72 12.90
N GLN A 4 6.69 23.31 13.17
CA GLN A 4 7.98 22.89 12.57
C GLN A 4 8.47 21.54 13.13
N ASP A 5 7.54 20.72 13.59
CA ASP A 5 7.76 19.44 14.22
C ASP A 5 8.07 18.39 13.14
N LYS A 6 9.37 18.19 12.94
CA LYS A 6 9.89 17.21 11.98
C LYS A 6 9.60 15.79 12.42
N ASP A 7 9.47 15.54 13.72
CA ASP A 7 9.21 14.20 14.27
C ASP A 7 7.76 13.80 13.98
N ALA A 8 6.82 14.75 14.06
CA ALA A 8 5.44 14.53 13.63
C ALA A 8 5.32 14.18 12.13
N LEU A 9 6.14 14.79 11.27
CA LEU A 9 6.18 14.46 9.84
C LEU A 9 6.75 13.07 9.58
N GLN A 10 7.80 12.67 10.30
CA GLN A 10 8.37 11.32 10.21
C GLN A 10 7.35 10.26 10.67
N LEU A 11 6.65 10.52 11.78
CA LEU A 11 5.61 9.63 12.28
C LEU A 11 4.44 9.52 11.29
N LEU A 12 4.04 10.63 10.66
CA LEU A 12 3.01 10.64 9.63
C LEU A 12 3.42 9.78 8.42
N ASN A 13 4.66 9.93 7.93
CA ASN A 13 5.17 9.12 6.82
C ASN A 13 5.24 7.64 7.18
N PHE A 14 5.65 7.30 8.40
CA PHE A 14 5.62 5.92 8.91
C PHE A 14 4.22 5.31 8.81
N TYR A 15 3.18 5.99 9.33
CA TYR A 15 1.82 5.47 9.27
C TYR A 15 1.26 5.38 7.85
N LYS A 16 1.62 6.32 6.98
CA LYS A 16 1.23 6.29 5.57
C LYS A 16 1.86 5.11 4.83
N CYS A 17 3.18 4.93 4.97
CA CYS A 17 3.92 3.78 4.44
C CYS A 17 3.34 2.46 4.94
N TYR A 18 3.18 2.33 6.26
CA TYR A 18 2.61 1.14 6.88
C TYR A 18 1.21 0.82 6.34
N ARG A 19 0.33 1.81 6.25
CA ARG A 19 -1.04 1.62 5.74
C ARG A 19 -1.03 1.22 4.26
N ALA A 20 -0.21 1.85 3.44
CA ALA A 20 -0.09 1.52 2.02
C ALA A 20 0.44 0.08 1.84
N TYR A 21 1.51 -0.28 2.55
CA TYR A 21 2.10 -1.61 2.50
C TYR A 21 1.12 -2.71 2.94
N VAL A 22 0.42 -2.50 4.07
CA VAL A 22 -0.60 -3.45 4.56
C VAL A 22 -1.71 -3.62 3.54
N ARG A 23 -2.15 -2.55 2.85
CA ARG A 23 -3.16 -2.66 1.79
C ARG A 23 -2.64 -3.46 0.60
N GLY A 24 -1.42 -3.20 0.12
CA GLY A 24 -0.81 -3.98 -0.96
C GLY A 24 -0.73 -5.47 -0.61
N LYS A 25 -0.28 -5.80 0.61
CA LYS A 25 -0.23 -7.17 1.10
C LYS A 25 -1.63 -7.81 1.18
N VAL A 26 -2.62 -7.10 1.72
CA VAL A 26 -3.97 -7.64 1.87
C VAL A 26 -4.62 -7.92 0.52
N GLU A 27 -4.47 -7.02 -0.45
CA GLU A 27 -4.95 -7.25 -1.81
C GLU A 27 -4.25 -8.46 -2.46
N SER A 28 -2.94 -8.62 -2.23
CA SER A 28 -2.17 -9.74 -2.78
C SER A 28 -2.68 -11.11 -2.34
N PHE A 29 -3.36 -11.25 -1.19
CA PHE A 29 -3.94 -12.53 -0.77
C PHE A 29 -5.00 -13.07 -1.74
N LYS A 30 -5.65 -12.20 -2.52
CA LYS A 30 -6.65 -12.63 -3.52
C LYS A 30 -6.00 -13.38 -4.69
N LEU A 31 -4.69 -13.21 -4.93
CA LEU A 31 -3.99 -13.89 -6.02
C LEU A 31 -3.92 -15.41 -5.81
N ASP A 32 -4.00 -15.86 -4.56
CA ASP A 32 -4.03 -17.27 -4.19
C ASP A 32 -5.45 -17.87 -4.26
N ASP A 33 -6.48 -17.07 -4.53
CA ASP A 33 -7.86 -17.53 -4.61
C ASP A 33 -8.11 -18.29 -5.93
N PRO A 34 -8.44 -19.61 -5.88
CA PRO A 34 -8.72 -20.39 -7.08
C PRO A 34 -10.07 -20.06 -7.73
N TYR A 35 -10.92 -19.26 -7.07
CA TYR A 35 -12.28 -18.93 -7.53
C TYR A 35 -12.38 -17.61 -8.31
N ILE A 36 -11.30 -16.83 -8.40
CA ILE A 36 -11.27 -15.61 -9.23
C ILE A 36 -10.63 -15.89 -10.59
N SER A 37 -11.08 -15.17 -11.61
CA SER A 37 -10.57 -15.25 -12.97
C SER A 37 -9.14 -14.70 -13.10
N GLU A 38 -8.44 -15.04 -14.18
CA GLU A 38 -7.11 -14.51 -14.45
C GLU A 38 -7.16 -13.00 -14.76
N GLU A 39 -8.26 -12.52 -15.34
CA GLU A 39 -8.53 -11.10 -15.51
C GLU A 39 -8.62 -10.39 -14.14
N GLU A 40 -9.40 -10.95 -13.19
CA GLU A 40 -9.49 -10.41 -11.83
C GLU A 40 -8.13 -10.46 -11.10
N LYS A 41 -7.34 -11.53 -11.27
CA LYS A 41 -5.98 -11.60 -10.71
C LYS A 41 -5.08 -10.50 -11.25
N THR A 42 -5.18 -10.19 -12.54
CA THR A 42 -4.41 -9.11 -13.17
C THR A 42 -4.79 -7.75 -12.57
N GLU A 43 -6.08 -7.51 -12.33
CA GLU A 43 -6.56 -6.29 -11.67
C GLU A 43 -6.08 -6.20 -10.21
N VAL A 44 -6.18 -7.30 -9.45
CA VAL A 44 -5.67 -7.41 -8.08
C VAL A 44 -4.17 -7.10 -8.03
N LEU A 45 -3.39 -7.70 -8.94
CA LEU A 45 -1.95 -7.46 -9.01
C LEU A 45 -1.63 -5.99 -9.26
N ALA A 46 -2.33 -5.35 -10.20
CA ALA A 46 -2.17 -3.93 -10.49
C ALA A 46 -2.55 -3.05 -9.28
N VAL A 47 -3.60 -3.41 -8.53
CA VAL A 47 -3.97 -2.70 -7.29
C VAL A 47 -2.89 -2.87 -6.22
N ALA A 48 -2.41 -4.08 -5.99
CA ALA A 48 -1.37 -4.37 -5.00
C ALA A 48 -0.08 -3.61 -5.30
N GLN A 49 0.37 -3.62 -6.56
CA GLN A 49 1.55 -2.88 -7.02
C GLN A 49 1.43 -1.38 -6.73
N ARG A 50 0.30 -0.75 -7.10
CA ARG A 50 0.08 0.68 -6.80
C ARG A 50 0.18 1.01 -5.32
N TYR A 51 -0.26 0.11 -4.43
CA TYR A 51 -0.12 0.30 -2.99
C TYR A 51 1.32 0.15 -2.50
N PHE A 52 2.11 -0.75 -3.10
CA PHE A 52 3.53 -0.87 -2.79
C PHE A 52 4.32 0.33 -3.30
N ASP A 53 4.08 0.80 -4.52
CA ASP A 53 4.69 2.02 -5.06
C ASP A 53 4.36 3.24 -4.18
N LEU A 54 3.11 3.32 -3.70
CA LEU A 54 2.69 4.37 -2.78
C LEU A 54 3.41 4.27 -1.44
N ALA A 55 3.62 3.07 -0.91
CA ALA A 55 4.38 2.87 0.33
C ALA A 55 5.83 3.32 0.18
N GLU A 56 6.48 2.98 -0.93
CA GLU A 56 7.84 3.38 -1.26
C GLU A 56 7.95 4.91 -1.39
N SER A 57 6.94 5.59 -1.94
CA SER A 57 6.93 7.05 -2.08
C SER A 57 6.93 7.85 -0.76
N TYR A 58 6.72 7.19 0.39
CA TYR A 58 6.72 7.83 1.72
C TYR A 58 8.04 7.66 2.49
N ILE A 59 9.00 6.89 1.94
CA ILE A 59 10.35 6.66 2.49
C ILE A 59 11.32 7.61 1.80
#